data_AF-A0AAN9PCP9-F1
#
_entry.id   AF-A0AAN9PCP9-F1
#
_cell.length_a   1.000
_cell.length_b   1.000
_cell.length_c   1.000
_cell.angle_alpha   90.00
_cell.angle_beta   90.00
_cell.angle_gamma   90.00
#
_symmetry.space_group_name_H-M   'P 1'
#
loop_
_entity.id
_entity.type
_entity.pdbx_description
1 polymer ?
#
loop_
_entity_poly.entity_id
_entity_poly.type
_entity_poly.pdbx_seq_one_letter_code
_entity_poly.pdbx_strand_id
1 'polypeptide(L)'
;MGCDGSILLNNTATIVSEQQALPNNNSIRGLDVVNQIKTALEDACPGVVSCADILALAAAVSSVLAHGPYWKVPLGRRDGLTANRTLANINLCCSRPRHY
;
A
#
# COMPACT_ATOMS: atom_id res chain seq x y z
N MET A 1 -11.17 3.76 -3.83
CA MET A 1 -9.87 3.42 -3.22
C MET A 1 -10.14 2.82 -1.87
N GLY A 2 -9.68 1.59 -1.64
CA GLY A 2 -9.77 0.90 -0.36
C GLY A 2 -8.38 0.50 0.12
N CYS A 3 -8.33 -0.20 1.25
CA CYS A 3 -7.12 -0.88 1.70
C CYS A 3 -7.08 -2.28 1.09
N ASP A 4 -6.87 -2.36 -0.21
CA ASP A 4 -6.95 -3.61 -1.01
C ASP A 4 -5.63 -3.95 -1.70
N GLY A 5 -4.54 -3.26 -1.37
CA GLY A 5 -3.23 -3.53 -1.97
C GLY A 5 -3.09 -3.11 -3.44
N SER A 6 -4.08 -2.42 -4.03
CA SER A 6 -4.06 -2.00 -5.45
C SER A 6 -2.82 -1.16 -5.82
N ILE A 7 -2.31 -0.37 -4.86
CA ILE A 7 -1.09 0.43 -5.01
C ILE A 7 0.16 -0.40 -5.29
N LEU A 8 0.17 -1.68 -4.92
CA LEU A 8 1.29 -2.59 -5.11
C LEU A 8 1.34 -3.19 -6.53
N LEU A 9 0.26 -3.05 -7.31
CA LEU A 9 0.20 -3.60 -8.66
C LEU A 9 1.05 -2.77 -9.61
N ASN A 10 2.04 -3.41 -10.23
CA ASN A 10 2.87 -2.82 -11.28
C ASN A 10 2.09 -2.70 -12.59
N ASN A 11 2.58 -1.85 -13.50
CA ASN A 11 2.01 -1.78 -14.84
C ASN A 11 2.12 -3.12 -15.57
N THR A 12 1.05 -3.48 -16.27
CA THR A 12 1.03 -4.60 -17.21
C THR A 12 0.28 -4.17 -18.49
N ALA A 13 0.08 -5.08 -19.44
CA ALA A 13 -0.77 -4.82 -20.61
C ALA A 13 -2.23 -4.47 -20.25
N THR A 14 -2.70 -4.88 -19.07
CA THR A 14 -4.09 -4.70 -18.62
C THR A 14 -4.23 -3.83 -17.36
N ILE A 15 -3.14 -3.53 -16.66
CA ILE A 15 -3.13 -2.74 -15.43
C ILE A 15 -2.40 -1.43 -15.66
N VAL A 16 -3.09 -0.32 -15.39
CA VAL A 16 -2.49 1.02 -15.26
C VAL A 16 -2.30 1.30 -13.77
N SER A 17 -1.05 1.22 -13.33
CA SER A 17 -0.65 1.27 -11.93
C SER A 17 -0.92 2.62 -11.27
N GLU A 18 -1.33 2.56 -10.01
CA GLU A 18 -1.43 3.73 -9.13
C GLU A 18 -0.06 4.31 -8.76
N GLN A 19 1.02 3.54 -8.87
CA GLN A 19 2.38 4.02 -8.58
C GLN A 19 2.79 5.17 -9.51
N GLN A 20 2.20 5.23 -10.71
CA GLN A 20 2.42 6.31 -11.69
C GLN A 20 1.44 7.48 -11.56
N ALA A 21 0.55 7.47 -10.57
CA ALA A 21 -0.26 8.65 -10.26
C ALA A 21 0.64 9.81 -9.86
N LEU A 22 0.27 11.05 -10.20
CA LEU A 22 1.02 12.27 -9.87
C LEU A 22 1.47 12.35 -8.40
N PRO A 23 0.62 12.07 -7.40
CA PRO A 23 1.02 12.11 -5.99
C PRO A 23 1.95 10.96 -5.56
N ASN A 24 2.02 9.88 -6.33
CA ASN A 24 2.79 8.68 -5.99
C ASN A 24 4.13 8.61 -6.72
N ASN A 25 4.16 9.03 -7.98
CA ASN A 25 5.33 8.89 -8.84
C ASN A 25 6.53 9.66 -8.28
N ASN A 26 7.67 8.99 -8.12
CA ASN A 26 8.87 9.53 -7.46
C ASN A 26 8.62 10.03 -6.01
N SER A 27 7.59 9.52 -5.32
CA SER A 27 7.19 9.93 -3.97
C SER A 27 7.03 8.72 -3.03
N ILE A 28 6.19 7.74 -3.39
CA ILE A 28 6.04 6.52 -2.60
C ILE A 28 7.33 5.69 -2.60
N ARG A 29 7.59 4.98 -1.50
CA ARG A 29 8.81 4.20 -1.28
C ARG A 29 8.56 3.00 -0.37
N GLY A 30 9.50 2.06 -0.32
CA GLY A 30 9.43 0.86 0.53
C GLY A 30 8.63 -0.31 -0.07
N LEU A 31 8.35 -0.27 -1.37
CA LEU A 31 7.65 -1.37 -2.08
C LEU A 31 8.47 -2.67 -2.08
N ASP A 32 9.80 -2.55 -2.10
CA ASP A 32 10.76 -3.65 -2.00
C ASP A 32 10.70 -4.34 -0.63
N VAL A 33 10.56 -3.57 0.46
CA VAL A 33 10.39 -4.11 1.81
C VAL A 33 9.09 -4.92 1.91
N VAL A 34 8.00 -4.42 1.32
CA VAL A 34 6.72 -5.15 1.26
C VAL A 34 6.86 -6.47 0.50
N ASN A 35 7.60 -6.48 -0.62
CA ASN A 35 7.88 -7.71 -1.37
C ASN A 35 8.69 -8.73 -0.56
N GLN A 36 9.68 -8.27 0.22
CA GLN A 36 10.46 -9.16 1.10
C GLN A 36 9.59 -9.78 2.20
N ILE A 37 8.72 -8.98 2.84
CA ILE A 37 7.75 -9.47 3.82
C ILE A 37 6.83 -10.51 3.19
N LYS A 38 6.27 -10.21 2.00
CA LYS A 38 5.39 -11.14 1.29
C LYS A 38 6.11 -12.44 0.94
N THR A 39 7.35 -12.37 0.48
CA THR A 39 8.16 -13.56 0.16
C THR A 39 8.34 -14.45 1.39
N ALA A 40 8.78 -13.87 2.51
CA ALA A 40 8.98 -14.61 3.74
C ALA A 40 7.66 -15.23 4.28
N LEU A 41 6.53 -14.53 4.11
CA LEU A 41 5.22 -15.04 4.52
C LEU A 41 4.69 -16.13 3.59
N GLU A 42 4.94 -16.06 2.29
CA GLU A 42 4.58 -17.13 1.36
C GLU A 42 5.42 -18.39 1.62
N ASP A 43 6.69 -18.25 2.00
CA ASP A 43 7.52 -19.38 2.41
C ASP A 43 7.02 -20.05 3.70
N ALA A 44 6.51 -19.26 4.65
CA ALA A 44 6.03 -19.75 5.93
C ALA A 44 4.56 -20.25 5.90
N CYS A 45 3.70 -19.57 5.14
CA CYS A 45 2.26 -19.82 5.05
C CYS A 45 1.69 -19.43 3.67
N PRO A 46 1.86 -20.30 2.66
CA PRO A 46 1.47 -20.00 1.28
C PRO A 46 0.00 -19.62 1.14
N GLY A 47 -0.27 -18.49 0.47
CA GLY A 47 -1.61 -18.03 0.12
C GLY A 47 -2.50 -17.60 1.28
N VAL A 48 -1.95 -17.43 2.49
CA VAL A 48 -2.74 -17.09 3.70
C VAL A 48 -2.86 -15.58 3.91
N VAL A 49 -1.74 -14.85 3.82
CA VAL A 49 -1.69 -13.43 4.20
C VAL A 49 -1.80 -12.54 2.97
N SER A 50 -2.81 -11.67 2.94
CA SER A 50 -2.98 -10.70 1.86
C SER A 50 -1.94 -9.58 1.92
N CYS A 51 -1.59 -9.04 0.74
CA CYS A 51 -0.72 -7.87 0.66
C CYS A 51 -1.36 -6.64 1.33
N ALA A 52 -2.69 -6.52 1.27
CA ALA A 52 -3.45 -5.51 1.97
C ALA A 52 -3.25 -5.55 3.51
N ASP A 53 -3.28 -6.75 4.11
CA ASP A 53 -3.03 -6.89 5.55
C ASP A 53 -1.55 -6.71 5.90
N ILE A 54 -0.62 -7.10 5.02
CA ILE A 54 0.81 -6.80 5.17
C ILE A 54 1.02 -5.28 5.30
N LEU A 55 0.44 -4.49 4.41
CA LEU A 55 0.56 -3.02 4.47
C LEU A 55 -0.02 -2.44 5.77
N ALA A 56 -1.18 -2.93 6.20
CA ALA A 56 -1.82 -2.44 7.42
C ALA A 56 -1.00 -2.77 8.68
N LEU A 57 -0.45 -3.99 8.76
CA LEU A 57 0.42 -4.42 9.85
C LEU A 57 1.77 -3.70 9.82
N ALA A 58 2.39 -3.56 8.65
CA ALA A 58 3.65 -2.86 8.49
C ALA A 58 3.54 -1.40 8.92
N ALA A 59 2.43 -0.72 8.62
CA ALA A 59 2.18 0.63 9.09
C ALA A 59 2.06 0.72 10.63
N ALA A 60 1.32 -0.20 11.26
CA ALA A 60 1.18 -0.24 12.71
C ALA A 60 2.52 -0.54 13.42
N VAL A 61 3.29 -1.51 12.91
CA VAL A 61 4.63 -1.82 13.43
C VAL A 61 5.58 -0.65 13.23
N SER A 62 5.55 0.01 12.06
CA SER A 62 6.37 1.19 11.80
C SER A 62 6.04 2.34 12.75
N SER A 63 4.78 2.51 13.12
CA SER A 63 4.40 3.52 14.12
C SER A 63 5.03 3.23 15.46
N VAL A 64 4.96 1.99 15.95
CA VAL A 64 5.59 1.59 17.22
C VAL A 64 7.11 1.78 17.17
N LEU A 65 7.76 1.38 16.07
CA LEU A 65 9.21 1.55 15.88
C LEU A 65 9.62 3.02 15.86
N ALA A 66 8.74 3.91 15.40
CA ALA A 66 8.93 5.36 15.41
C ALA A 66 8.48 6.02 16.73
N HIS A 67 8.28 5.25 17.81
CA HIS A 67 7.76 5.71 19.11
C HIS A 67 6.36 6.35 19.05
N GLY A 68 5.57 6.00 18.04
CA GLY A 68 4.16 6.33 17.90
C GLY A 68 3.25 5.38 18.68
N PRO A 69 1.92 5.53 18.53
CA PRO A 69 0.96 4.71 19.24
C PRO A 69 0.97 3.26 18.76
N TYR A 70 0.61 2.35 19.67
CA TYR A 70 0.25 0.98 19.32
C TYR A 70 -1.26 0.88 19.12
N TRP A 71 -1.67 0.09 18.13
CA TRP A 71 -3.05 -0.34 17.98
C TRP A 71 -3.12 -1.74 17.40
N LYS A 72 -4.18 -2.48 17.76
CA LYS A 72 -4.47 -3.78 17.14
C LYS A 72 -5.08 -3.54 15.75
N VAL A 73 -4.44 -4.07 14.72
CA VAL A 73 -4.93 -3.98 13.34
C VAL A 73 -6.02 -5.05 13.12
N PRO A 74 -7.25 -4.68 12.71
CA PRO A 74 -8.22 -5.65 12.22
C PRO A 74 -7.69 -6.30 10.94
N LEU A 75 -7.76 -7.62 10.84
CA LEU A 75 -7.27 -8.42 9.71
C LEU A 75 -8.43 -9.04 8.92
N GLY A 76 -8.11 -9.62 7.75
CA GLY A 76 -9.05 -10.26 6.84
C GLY A 76 -9.31 -9.45 5.56
N ARG A 77 -8.47 -8.45 5.26
CA ARG A 77 -8.55 -7.76 3.96
C ARG A 77 -8.13 -8.73 2.85
N ARG A 78 -8.69 -8.53 1.66
CA ARG A 78 -8.31 -9.27 0.45
C ARG A 78 -7.69 -8.32 -0.57
N ASP A 79 -6.81 -8.88 -1.38
CA ASP A 79 -6.12 -8.13 -2.42
C ASP A 79 -7.08 -7.85 -3.60
N GLY A 80 -7.09 -6.60 -4.05
CA GLY A 80 -7.77 -6.18 -5.27
C GLY A 80 -7.05 -6.70 -6.50
N LEU A 81 -7.81 -6.91 -7.59
CA LEU A 81 -7.29 -7.40 -8.87
C LEU A 81 -7.03 -6.28 -9.88
N THR A 82 -7.32 -5.03 -9.51
CA THR A 82 -7.21 -3.86 -10.37
C THR A 82 -6.58 -2.69 -9.62
N ALA A 83 -6.02 -1.75 -10.38
CA ALA A 83 -5.51 -0.48 -9.87
C ALA A 83 -6.24 0.68 -10.56
N ASN A 84 -6.36 1.82 -9.90
CA ASN A 84 -7.07 2.98 -10.46
C ASN A 84 -6.26 4.27 -10.36
N ARG A 85 -5.33 4.47 -11.31
CA ARG A 85 -4.51 5.68 -11.40
C ARG A 85 -5.33 6.98 -11.41
N THR A 86 -6.48 7.00 -12.08
CA THR A 86 -7.35 8.18 -12.16
C THR A 86 -7.91 8.54 -10.78
N LEU A 87 -8.45 7.57 -10.05
CA LEU A 87 -8.90 7.81 -8.68
C LEU A 87 -7.74 8.18 -7.75
N ALA A 88 -6.53 7.67 -7.98
CA ALA A 88 -5.37 8.04 -7.16
C ALA A 88 -5.00 9.51 -7.36
N ASN A 89 -5.06 10.00 -8.62
CA ASN A 89 -4.87 11.42 -8.92
C ASN A 89 -5.94 12.33 -8.30
N ILE A 90 -7.18 11.85 -8.15
CA ILE A 90 -8.30 12.65 -7.64
C ILE A 90 -8.38 12.62 -6.11
N ASN A 91 -8.19 11.46 -5.50
CA ASN A 91 -8.48 11.25 -4.08
C ASN A 91 -7.28 11.49 -3.16
N LEU A 92 -6.05 11.37 -3.68
CA LEU A 92 -4.87 11.74 -2.91
C LEU A 92 -4.71 13.26 -2.98
N CYS A 93 -4.91 13.90 -1.84
CA CYS A 93 -4.80 15.35 -1.73
C CYS A 93 -3.40 15.81 -2.14
N CYS A 94 -3.34 16.73 -3.10
CA CYS A 94 -2.15 17.55 -3.29
C CYS A 94 -1.92 18.38 -2.03
N SER A 95 -0.66 18.63 -1.66
CA SER A 95 -0.31 19.64 -0.66
C SER A 95 -0.95 20.96 -1.08
N ARG A 96 -2.04 21.37 -0.42
CA ARG A 96 -2.61 22.71 -0.60
C ARG A 96 -1.46 23.70 -0.46
N PRO A 97 -1.27 24.65 -1.40
CA PRO A 97 -0.45 25.81 -1.09
C PRO A 97 -1.00 26.37 0.22
N ARG A 98 -0.14 26.54 1.23
CA ARG A 98 -0.52 27.30 2.41
C ARG A 98 -0.89 28.69 1.90
N HIS A 99 -2.18 28.96 1.75
CA HIS A 99 -2.67 30.32 1.71
C HIS A 99 -2.37 30.87 3.10
N TYR A 100 -1.33 31.70 3.15
CA TYR A 100 -1.07 32.61 4.26
C TYR A 100 -2.20 33.65 4.31
#